data_AF-A0A1H9B4F0-F1
#
_entry.id   AF-A0A1H9B4F0-F1
#
_cell.length_a   1.000
_cell.length_b   1.000
_cell.length_c   1.000
_cell.angle_alpha   90.00
_cell.angle_beta   90.00
_cell.angle_gamma   90.00
#
_symmetry.space_group_name_H-M   'P 1'
#
loop_
_entity.id
_entity.type
_entity.pdbx_description
1 polymer ?
#
loop_
_entity_poly.entity_id
_entity_poly.type
_entity_poly.pdbx_seq_one_letter_code
_entity_poly.pdbx_strand_id
1 'polypeptide(L)' 'MQEEKAIPLNKEVAKETSNQKKLSDREQAIYNLICENKHLTVEQVMAEFDISRATVFKDYAKIKKITGAVYDKNESVWKI' A
#
# COMPACT_ATOMS: atom_id res chain seq x y z
N MET A 1 13.36 12.94 -44.86
CA MET A 1 12.21 12.47 -44.06
C MET A 1 12.80 11.74 -42.86
N GLN A 2 12.56 12.21 -41.65
CA GLN A 2 13.03 11.51 -40.44
C GLN A 2 12.07 10.35 -40.17
N GLU A 3 12.62 9.15 -40.03
CA GLU A 3 11.86 7.92 -39.78
C GLU A 3 11.54 7.85 -38.28
N GLU A 4 10.28 8.08 -37.94
CA GLU A 4 9.77 7.98 -36.58
C GLU A 4 9.75 6.49 -36.19
N LYS A 5 10.73 6.05 -35.39
CA LYS A 5 10.78 4.68 -34.85
C LYS A 5 9.63 4.49 -33.86
N ALA A 6 8.53 3.92 -34.35
CA ALA A 6 7.44 3.45 -33.52
C ALA A 6 7.96 2.37 -32.55
N ILE A 7 7.97 2.69 -31.24
CA ILE A 7 8.23 1.71 -30.18
C ILE A 7 7.01 0.78 -30.13
N PRO A 8 7.15 -0.53 -30.44
CA PRO A 8 6.04 -1.45 -30.33
C PRO A 8 5.75 -1.65 -28.83
N LEU A 9 4.66 -1.05 -28.36
CA LEU A 9 4.10 -1.30 -27.03
C LEU A 9 3.55 -2.73 -27.03
N ASN A 10 4.43 -3.69 -26.74
CA ASN A 10 4.05 -5.09 -26.68
C ASN A 10 3.08 -5.26 -25.49
N LYS A 11 1.78 -5.44 -25.80
CA LYS A 11 0.69 -5.54 -24.83
C LYS A 11 0.88 -6.67 -23.80
N GLU A 12 1.82 -7.58 -24.05
CA GLU A 12 2.15 -8.70 -23.15
C GLU A 12 2.94 -8.28 -21.91
N VAL A 13 3.80 -7.25 -21.98
CA VAL A 13 4.56 -6.77 -20.80
C VAL A 13 3.68 -5.98 -19.83
N ALA A 14 2.62 -5.35 -20.34
CA ALA A 14 1.65 -4.64 -19.50
C ALA A 14 0.77 -5.60 -18.66
N LYS A 15 0.66 -6.88 -19.05
CA LYS A 15 -0.18 -7.88 -18.34
C LYS A 15 0.53 -8.54 -17.16
N GLU A 16 1.87 -8.53 -17.10
CA GLU A 16 2.59 -9.03 -15.92
C GLU A 16 2.62 -8.02 -14.76
N THR A 17 2.34 -6.74 -15.03
CA THR A 17 2.27 -5.72 -13.98
C THR A 17 0.88 -5.66 -13.32
N SER A 18 -0.10 -6.33 -13.92
CA SER A 18 -1.48 -6.45 -13.42
C SER A 18 -1.70 -7.72 -12.59
N ASN A 19 -0.68 -8.24 -11.91
CA ASN A 19 -0.94 -8.98 -10.69
C ASN A 19 -1.48 -7.94 -9.70
N GLN A 20 -2.80 -7.75 -9.72
CA GLN A 20 -3.55 -6.89 -8.83
C GLN A 20 -3.03 -7.13 -7.42
N LYS A 21 -2.12 -6.29 -6.93
CA LYS A 21 -1.63 -6.37 -5.56
C LYS A 21 -2.77 -5.89 -4.69
N LYS A 22 -3.73 -6.78 -4.46
CA LYS A 22 -4.82 -6.57 -3.54
C LYS A 22 -4.25 -6.71 -2.14
N LEU A 23 -4.73 -5.86 -1.24
CA LEU A 23 -4.46 -6.03 0.18
C LEU A 23 -5.06 -7.36 0.64
N SER A 24 -4.35 -8.06 1.52
CA SER A 24 -4.95 -9.16 2.28
C SER A 24 -6.06 -8.64 3.18
N ASP A 25 -6.92 -9.51 3.71
CA ASP A 25 -8.03 -9.08 4.58
C ASP A 25 -7.54 -8.27 5.79
N ARG A 26 -6.39 -8.67 6.37
CA ARG A 26 -5.74 -7.93 7.46
C ARG A 26 -5.21 -6.57 7.01
N GLU A 27 -4.49 -6.53 5.90
CA GLU A 27 -3.95 -5.28 5.34
C GLU A 27 -5.09 -4.30 4.96
N GLN A 28 -6.20 -4.84 4.46
CA GLN A 28 -7.40 -4.07 4.14
C GLN A 28 -8.07 -3.53 5.40
N ALA A 29 -8.18 -4.33 6.47
CA ALA A 29 -8.71 -3.86 7.75
C ALA A 29 -7.85 -2.74 8.35
N ILE A 30 -6.52 -2.88 8.33
CA ILE A 30 -5.59 -1.83 8.74
C ILE A 30 -5.75 -0.57 7.87
N TYR A 31 -5.87 -0.73 6.56
CA TYR A 31 -6.11 0.40 5.66
C TYR A 31 -7.47 1.08 5.91
N ASN A 32 -8.51 0.34 6.22
CA ASN A 32 -9.81 0.92 6.57
C ASN A 32 -9.72 1.76 7.86
N LEU A 33 -8.97 1.29 8.86
CA LEU A 33 -8.71 2.06 10.09
C LEU A 33 -7.94 3.37 9.80
N ILE A 34 -7.01 3.32 8.85
CA ILE A 34 -6.30 4.50 8.32
C ILE A 34 -7.29 5.48 7.67
N CYS A 35 -8.17 4.99 6.79
CA CYS A 35 -9.19 5.80 6.10
C CYS A 35 -10.21 6.41 7.06
N GLU A 36 -10.56 5.70 8.14
CA GLU A 36 -11.41 6.19 9.22
C GLU A 36 -10.71 7.24 10.11
N ASN A 37 -9.44 7.58 9.83
CA ASN A 37 -8.58 8.44 10.64
C ASN A 37 -8.56 8.03 12.12
N LYS A 38 -8.71 6.72 12.39
CA LYS A 38 -8.51 6.19 13.74
C LYS A 38 -7.02 6.20 14.03
N HIS A 39 -6.61 7.06 14.94
CA HIS A 39 -5.24 7.12 15.44
C HIS A 39 -4.96 5.88 16.30
N LEU A 40 -4.50 4.80 15.67
CA LEU A 40 -3.97 3.65 16.36
C LEU A 40 -2.45 3.68 16.36
N THR A 41 -1.85 3.49 17.53
CA THR A 41 -0.41 3.28 17.65
C THR A 41 -0.04 1.90 17.08
N VAL A 42 1.25 1.69 16.81
CA VAL A 42 1.76 0.38 16.35
C VAL A 42 1.40 -0.71 17.36
N GLU A 43 1.49 -0.42 18.65
CA GLU A 43 1.17 -1.34 19.74
C GLU A 43 -0.32 -1.72 19.77
N GLN A 44 -1.21 -0.77 19.48
CA GLN A 44 -2.65 -1.05 19.37
C GLN A 44 -2.96 -1.94 18.17
N VAL A 45 -2.32 -1.70 17.02
CA VAL A 45 -2.48 -2.58 15.84
C VAL A 45 -1.91 -3.97 16.12
N MET A 46 -0.81 -4.08 16.86
CA MET A 46 -0.29 -5.39 17.30
C MET A 46 -1.30 -6.15 18.16
N ALA A 47 -1.92 -5.48 19.13
CA ALA A 47 -2.90 -6.08 20.03
C ALA A 47 -4.21 -6.47 19.31
N GLU A 48 -4.72 -5.59 18.43
CA GLU A 48 -5.97 -5.80 17.70
C GLU A 48 -5.89 -7.01 16.75
N PHE A 49 -4.75 -7.19 16.07
CA PHE A 49 -4.58 -8.23 15.07
C PHE A 49 -3.75 -9.44 15.56
N ASP A 50 -3.32 -9.43 16.83
CA ASP A 50 -2.42 -10.42 17.43
C ASP A 50 -1.18 -10.70 16.55
N ILE A 51 -0.47 -9.62 16.19
CA ILE A 51 0.72 -9.69 15.32
C ILE A 51 1.95 -9.01 15.92
N SER A 52 3.12 -9.48 15.48
CA SER A 52 4.38 -8.84 15.85
C SER A 52 4.53 -7.44 15.25
N ARG A 53 5.34 -6.59 15.90
CA ARG A 53 5.72 -5.27 15.39
C ARG A 53 6.30 -5.34 13.97
N ALA A 54 7.13 -6.36 13.71
CA ALA A 54 7.73 -6.56 12.40
C ALA A 54 6.68 -6.85 11.31
N THR A 55 5.61 -7.57 11.66
CA THR A 55 4.48 -7.83 10.76
C THR A 55 3.71 -6.54 10.46
N VAL A 56 3.43 -5.72 11.48
CA VAL A 56 2.78 -4.41 11.27
C VAL A 56 3.53 -3.55 10.26
N PHE A 57 4.86 -3.44 10.38
CA PHE A 57 5.66 -2.67 9.43
C PHE A 57 5.66 -3.26 8.01
N LYS A 58 5.64 -4.59 7.86
CA LYS A 58 5.51 -5.24 6.55
C LYS A 58 4.17 -4.92 5.91
N ASP A 59 3.08 -4.99 6.68
CA ASP A 59 1.74 -4.68 6.21
C ASP A 59 1.64 -3.20 5.82
N TYR A 60 2.16 -2.27 6.64
CA TYR A 60 2.24 -0.84 6.30
C TYR A 60 3.03 -0.58 5.02
N ALA A 61 4.18 -1.24 4.84
CA ALA A 61 4.97 -1.10 3.62
C ALA A 61 4.20 -1.54 2.38
N LYS A 62 3.41 -2.61 2.51
CA LYS A 62 2.57 -3.14 1.43
C LYS A 62 1.36 -2.25 1.16
N ILE A 63 0.68 -1.77 2.20
CA ILE A 63 -0.42 -0.78 2.11
C ILE A 63 0.07 0.48 1.40
N LYS A 64 1.21 1.05 1.82
CA LYS A 64 1.84 2.20 1.16
C LYS A 64 2.10 1.95 -0.32
N LYS A 65 2.65 0.78 -0.65
CA LYS A 65 2.98 0.42 -2.04
C LYS A 65 1.76 0.29 -2.94
N ILE A 66 0.62 -0.13 -2.38
CA ILE A 66 -0.61 -0.42 -3.14
C ILE A 66 -1.53 0.81 -3.20
N THR A 67 -1.69 1.50 -2.08
CA THR A 67 -2.70 2.57 -1.91
C THR A 67 -2.10 3.96 -1.99
N GLY A 68 -0.78 4.10 -1.84
CA GLY A 68 -0.12 5.39 -1.71
C GLY A 68 -0.16 5.98 -0.30
N ALA A 69 -0.87 5.37 0.66
CA ALA A 69 -1.01 5.92 2.00
C ALA A 69 0.35 6.06 2.74
N VAL A 70 0.60 7.23 3.29
CA VAL A 70 1.83 7.56 4.05
C VAL A 70 1.48 8.21 5.38
N TYR A 71 2.16 7.78 6.43
CA TYR A 71 2.07 8.44 7.73
C TYR A 71 2.92 9.71 7.76
N ASP A 72 2.27 10.86 7.99
CA ASP A 72 2.92 12.13 8.26
C ASP A 72 3.28 12.20 9.75
N LYS A 73 4.59 12.20 10.05
CA LYS A 73 5.09 12.23 11.42
C LYS A 73 4.92 13.59 12.10
N ASN A 74 4.85 14.68 11.32
CA ASN A 74 4.74 16.02 11.86
C ASN A 74 3.32 16.29 12.37
N GLU A 75 2.34 15.85 11.58
CA GLU A 75 0.92 16.00 11.89
C GLU A 75 0.35 14.77 12.63
N SER A 76 1.12 13.69 12.72
CA SER A 76 0.70 12.41 13.32
C SER A 76 -0.59 11.84 12.69
N VAL A 77 -0.76 12.05 11.38
CA VAL A 77 -1.93 11.62 10.58
C VAL A 77 -1.48 10.81 9.38
N TRP A 78 -2.36 9.94 8.89
CA TRP A 78 -2.18 9.28 7.61
C TRP A 78 -2.71 10.14 6.47
N LYS A 79 -1.92 10.25 5.40
CA LYS A 79 -2.28 10.94 4.15
C LYS A 79 -2.41 9.90 3.04
N ILE A 80 -3.48 10.00 2.25
CA ILE A 80 -3.75 9.19 1.06
C ILE A 80 -3.48 10.05 -0.16
#